data_AF-A0A9J8B0E7-F1
#
_entry.id   AF-A0A9J8B0E7-F1
#
_cell.length_a   1.000
_cell.length_b   1.000
_cell.length_c   1.000
_cell.angle_alpha   90.00
_cell.angle_beta   90.00
_cell.angle_gamma   90.00
#
_symmetry.space_group_name_H-M   'P 1'
#
loop_
_entity.id
_entity.type
_entity.pdbx_description
1 polymer ?
#
loop_
_entity_poly.entity_id
_entity_poly.type
_entity_poly.pdbx_seq_one_letter_code
_entity_poly.pdbx_strand_id
1 'polypeptide(L)'
;MVNYCRVSGCTNRTDREKHLEYYRLPKVIKNQGEECQRLSEERRRLWLAKLNQDLRGKNLDNIRICSAHFLSGKKSDLYQKDDPDWVPSVGLTGQQGGLPQSTKETGNSHYKRRMNRTQQRLKAEAAAAAETDDDPTTSYVSDNFCCTGTQTELTGDAIEAMATKLQSLRTENIQLSSDVAHVSTSYDQSAFVDKDEKVLFFTGLPTYQILLVLFTFLSPHLPVRKSLDKFKQLMLTLMRLRLNVSTTFLSYAFNVSIATASRIVTDVIDVMFICMKPLIIWPYRDQLQKTMPMQFRKHFGKKCAVIIDCFEDFIERPSNLIARAETWSSYKHHNTVKFLIGITPQG
;
A
#
# COMPACT_ATOMS: atom_id res chain seq x y z
N MET A 1 29.56 28.44 -21.59
CA MET A 1 28.13 28.68 -21.25
C MET A 1 27.82 27.92 -19.97
N VAL A 2 27.36 28.61 -18.92
CA VAL A 2 27.03 27.98 -17.63
C VAL A 2 25.62 27.39 -17.71
N ASN A 3 25.47 26.10 -17.44
CA ASN A 3 24.16 25.46 -17.38
C ASN A 3 23.70 25.34 -15.93
N TYR A 4 22.41 25.59 -15.70
CA TYR A 4 21.77 25.47 -14.39
C TYR A 4 20.85 24.26 -14.37
N CYS A 5 20.81 23.54 -13.25
CA CYS A 5 19.79 22.53 -13.03
C CYS A 5 18.41 23.20 -12.99
N ARG A 6 17.43 22.64 -13.71
CA ARG A 6 16.08 23.21 -13.79
C ARG A 6 15.10 22.63 -12.79
N VAL A 7 15.51 21.69 -11.94
CA VAL A 7 14.66 21.19 -10.86
C VAL A 7 14.37 22.30 -9.85
N SER A 8 13.11 22.41 -9.41
CA SER A 8 12.68 23.47 -8.49
C SER A 8 13.46 23.42 -7.17
N GLY A 9 14.08 24.54 -6.80
CA GLY A 9 14.91 24.66 -5.59
C GLY A 9 16.35 24.14 -5.71
N CYS A 10 16.76 23.61 -6.87
CA CYS A 10 18.14 23.21 -7.10
C CYS A 10 19.00 24.40 -7.54
N THR A 11 20.12 24.63 -6.86
CA THR A 11 21.08 25.71 -7.16
C THR A 11 22.32 25.24 -7.92
N ASN A 12 22.39 23.95 -8.26
CA ASN A 12 23.53 23.32 -8.92
C ASN A 12 23.72 23.88 -10.35
N ARG A 13 24.98 24.19 -10.68
CA ARG A 13 25.41 24.76 -11.96
C ARG A 13 26.79 24.24 -12.36
N THR A 14 27.00 24.09 -13.68
CA THR A 14 28.15 23.36 -14.25
C THR A 14 29.53 23.93 -13.89
N ASP A 15 29.63 25.21 -13.55
CA ASP A 15 30.89 25.87 -13.20
C ASP A 15 31.32 25.61 -11.74
N ARG A 16 30.35 25.41 -10.83
CA ARG A 16 30.61 25.15 -9.40
C ARG A 16 30.68 23.65 -9.11
N GLU A 17 29.65 22.90 -9.50
CA GLU A 17 29.57 21.47 -9.19
C GLU A 17 30.11 20.63 -10.36
N LYS A 18 31.43 20.66 -10.55
CA LYS A 18 32.14 19.95 -11.64
C LYS A 18 32.02 18.42 -11.57
N HIS A 19 31.70 17.88 -10.40
CA HIS A 19 31.53 16.44 -10.18
C HIS A 19 30.14 15.93 -10.60
N LEU A 20 29.20 16.82 -10.95
CA LEU A 20 27.86 16.45 -11.38
C LEU A 20 27.77 16.45 -12.91
N GLU A 21 27.05 15.47 -13.45
CA GLU A 21 26.66 15.44 -14.86
C GLU A 21 25.35 16.21 -15.05
N TYR A 22 25.17 16.85 -16.20
CA TYR A 22 23.99 17.66 -16.50
C TYR A 22 23.29 17.13 -17.76
N TYR A 23 22.20 16.40 -17.56
CA TYR A 23 21.47 15.72 -18.61
C TYR A 23 20.48 16.65 -19.30
N ARG A 24 20.44 16.59 -20.63
CA ARG A 24 19.44 17.30 -21.44
C ARG A 24 18.07 16.65 -21.28
N LEU A 25 17.01 17.44 -21.44
CA LEU A 25 15.67 16.89 -21.58
C LEU A 25 15.64 15.87 -22.75
N PRO A 26 15.11 14.65 -22.54
CA PRO A 26 15.02 13.63 -23.58
C PRO A 26 14.30 14.16 -24.83
N LYS A 27 14.86 13.89 -26.01
CA LYS A 27 14.23 14.19 -27.29
C LYS A 27 13.32 13.03 -27.71
N VAL A 28 12.29 13.34 -28.47
CA VAL A 28 11.44 12.32 -29.10
C VAL A 28 12.15 11.83 -30.36
N ILE A 29 12.36 10.53 -30.47
CA ILE A 29 13.08 9.88 -31.57
C ILE A 29 12.03 9.24 -32.49
N LYS A 30 11.84 9.76 -33.70
CA LYS A 30 10.80 9.28 -34.64
C LYS A 30 11.31 8.32 -35.72
N ASN A 31 12.62 8.17 -35.84
CA ASN A 31 13.29 7.52 -36.97
C ASN A 31 13.89 6.15 -36.64
N GLN A 32 13.59 5.57 -35.48
CA GLN A 32 14.17 4.30 -35.01
C GLN A 32 13.11 3.26 -34.64
N GLY A 33 11.98 3.28 -35.35
CA GLY A 33 10.84 2.38 -35.11
C GLY A 33 9.86 2.89 -34.06
N GLU A 34 8.68 2.26 -34.05
CA GLU A 34 7.52 2.67 -33.25
C GLU A 34 7.79 2.57 -31.75
N GLU A 35 8.49 1.52 -31.30
CA GLU A 35 8.80 1.31 -29.88
C GLU A 35 9.77 2.37 -29.33
N CYS A 36 10.80 2.75 -30.12
CA CYS A 36 11.73 3.81 -29.73
C CYS A 36 11.02 5.17 -29.63
N GLN A 37 10.10 5.45 -30.56
CA GLN A 37 9.28 6.65 -30.53
C GLN A 37 8.40 6.67 -29.28
N ARG A 38 7.66 5.59 -29.02
CA ARG A 38 6.77 5.45 -27.87
C ARG A 38 7.51 5.64 -26.54
N LEU A 39 8.66 4.97 -26.36
CA LEU A 39 9.47 5.07 -25.15
C LEU A 39 10.06 6.47 -24.96
N SER A 40 10.54 7.11 -26.04
CA SER A 40 11.13 8.44 -25.95
C SER A 40 10.10 9.54 -25.67
N GLU A 41 8.89 9.42 -26.22
CA GLU A 41 7.74 10.28 -25.90
C GLU A 41 7.32 10.15 -24.43
N GLU A 42 7.17 8.91 -23.95
CA GLU A 42 6.81 8.63 -22.57
C GLU A 42 7.85 9.15 -21.59
N ARG A 43 9.15 8.91 -21.87
CA ARG A 43 10.26 9.39 -21.03
C ARG A 43 10.26 10.90 -20.93
N ARG A 44 10.14 11.59 -22.08
CA ARG A 44 10.11 13.06 -22.14
C ARG A 44 8.92 13.63 -21.36
N ARG A 45 7.74 13.05 -21.51
CA ARG A 45 6.53 13.46 -20.79
C ARG A 45 6.70 13.36 -19.28
N LEU A 46 7.27 12.25 -18.79
CA LEU A 46 7.51 12.07 -17.36
C LEU A 46 8.58 13.02 -16.81
N TRP A 47 9.67 13.25 -17.54
CA TRP A 47 10.69 14.23 -17.14
C TRP A 47 10.09 15.64 -16.98
N LEU A 48 9.25 16.06 -17.93
CA LEU A 48 8.54 17.34 -17.85
C LEU A 48 7.59 17.41 -16.64
N ALA A 49 6.83 16.34 -16.40
CA ALA A 49 5.93 16.26 -15.25
C ALA A 49 6.67 16.39 -13.90
N LYS A 50 7.91 15.89 -13.80
CA LYS A 50 8.73 15.98 -12.58
C LYS A 50 9.30 17.37 -12.30
N LEU A 51 9.43 18.23 -13.31
CA LEU A 51 9.94 19.59 -13.12
C LEU A 51 8.93 20.51 -12.42
N ASN A 52 7.63 20.18 -12.48
CA ASN A 52 6.52 20.92 -11.84
C ASN A 52 6.64 22.45 -11.98
N GLN A 53 6.96 22.91 -13.19
CA GLN A 53 7.17 24.32 -13.54
C GLN A 53 6.38 24.69 -14.79
N ASP A 54 5.98 25.96 -14.89
CA ASP A 54 5.48 26.51 -16.14
C ASP A 54 6.64 26.71 -17.13
N LEU A 55 6.61 25.94 -18.21
CA LEU A 55 7.61 25.93 -19.27
C LEU A 55 7.08 26.53 -20.59
N ARG A 56 5.88 27.15 -20.58
CA ARG A 56 5.32 27.83 -21.76
C ARG A 56 6.27 28.93 -22.24
N GLY A 57 6.55 28.95 -23.55
CA GLY A 57 7.44 29.94 -24.18
C GLY A 57 8.94 29.77 -23.92
N LYS A 58 9.38 28.75 -23.16
CA LYS A 58 10.80 28.50 -22.90
C LYS A 58 11.40 27.52 -23.92
N ASN A 59 12.65 27.75 -24.31
CA ASN A 59 13.38 26.81 -25.16
C ASN A 59 13.71 25.52 -24.38
N LEU A 60 13.04 24.42 -24.76
CA LEU A 60 13.17 23.11 -24.11
C LEU A 60 14.57 22.47 -24.33
N ASP A 61 15.31 22.86 -25.36
CA ASP A 61 16.65 22.30 -25.66
C ASP A 61 17.72 22.75 -24.66
N ASN A 62 17.46 23.81 -23.90
CA ASN A 62 18.37 24.34 -22.87
C ASN A 62 18.06 23.81 -21.47
N ILE A 63 17.00 23.02 -21.31
CA ILE A 63 16.66 22.43 -20.01
C ILE A 63 17.68 21.34 -19.65
N ARG A 64 18.29 21.48 -18.48
CA ARG A 64 19.23 20.50 -17.90
C ARG A 64 18.77 20.06 -16.51
N ILE A 65 19.02 18.81 -16.18
CA ILE A 65 18.81 18.24 -14.85
C ILE A 65 20.14 17.60 -14.42
N CYS A 66 20.64 17.96 -13.23
CA CYS A 66 21.90 17.39 -12.76
C CYS A 66 21.73 15.96 -12.19
N SER A 67 22.83 15.22 -12.17
CA SER A 67 22.91 13.83 -11.70
C SER A 67 22.40 13.63 -10.27
N ALA A 68 22.41 14.65 -9.43
CA ALA A 68 21.94 14.58 -8.04
C ALA A 68 20.45 14.18 -7.91
N HIS A 69 19.67 14.32 -8.99
CA HIS A 69 18.25 13.96 -9.02
C HIS A 69 17.98 12.49 -9.44
N PHE A 70 19.04 11.71 -9.64
CA PHE A 70 19.03 10.29 -9.93
C PHE A 70 19.62 9.53 -8.73
N LEU A 71 19.07 8.38 -8.38
CA LEU A 71 19.45 7.54 -7.26
C LEU A 71 20.89 7.03 -7.40
N SER A 72 21.28 6.54 -8.57
CA SER A 72 22.67 6.12 -8.87
C SER A 72 23.60 7.29 -9.21
N GLY A 73 23.06 8.51 -9.33
CA GLY A 73 23.80 9.64 -9.87
C GLY A 73 24.00 9.58 -11.39
N LYS A 74 23.36 8.64 -12.10
CA LYS A 74 23.37 8.58 -13.56
C LYS A 74 21.98 8.28 -14.11
N LYS A 75 21.66 8.82 -15.29
CA LYS A 75 20.42 8.46 -15.99
C LYS A 75 20.57 7.08 -16.64
N SER A 76 19.51 6.27 -16.62
CA SER A 76 19.51 4.97 -17.31
C SER A 76 19.31 5.09 -18.82
N ASP A 77 19.46 3.98 -19.55
CA ASP A 77 19.22 3.92 -20.99
C ASP A 77 17.74 3.94 -21.36
N LEU A 78 17.43 4.29 -22.62
CA LEU A 78 16.04 4.47 -23.06
C LEU A 78 15.20 3.19 -22.93
N TYR A 79 15.77 2.03 -23.25
CA TYR A 79 15.06 0.74 -23.21
C TYR A 79 14.97 0.15 -21.80
N GLN A 80 15.71 0.68 -20.83
CA GLN A 80 15.66 0.24 -19.43
C GLN A 80 14.53 0.97 -18.68
N LYS A 81 13.29 0.85 -19.17
CA LYS A 81 12.13 1.57 -18.64
C LYS A 81 11.86 1.30 -17.16
N ASP A 82 12.16 0.10 -16.70
CA ASP A 82 11.97 -0.31 -15.31
C ASP A 82 13.09 0.16 -14.36
N ASP A 83 14.16 0.78 -14.90
CA ASP A 83 15.25 1.29 -14.08
C ASP A 83 14.78 2.50 -13.25
N PRO A 84 15.09 2.55 -11.94
CA PRO A 84 14.65 3.62 -11.05
C PRO A 84 15.22 5.00 -11.45
N ASP A 85 16.30 5.04 -12.24
CA ASP A 85 16.92 6.24 -12.80
C ASP A 85 16.50 6.53 -14.25
N TRP A 86 15.44 5.87 -14.74
CA TRP A 86 14.84 6.19 -16.03
C TRP A 86 14.25 7.61 -16.05
N VAL A 87 13.79 8.08 -14.89
CA VAL A 87 13.33 9.44 -14.65
C VAL A 87 13.93 10.03 -13.37
N PRO A 88 14.18 11.35 -13.30
CA PRO A 88 14.56 12.01 -12.06
C PRO A 88 13.53 11.72 -10.97
N SER A 89 14.00 11.35 -9.79
CA SER A 89 13.14 10.92 -8.68
C SER A 89 13.58 11.48 -7.32
N VAL A 90 14.80 12.01 -7.21
CA VAL A 90 15.38 12.50 -5.95
C VAL A 90 15.27 14.02 -5.84
N GLY A 91 14.79 14.53 -4.72
CA GLY A 91 14.86 15.97 -4.36
C GLY A 91 14.11 16.91 -5.32
N LEU A 92 12.88 16.56 -5.73
CA LEU A 92 12.10 17.29 -6.74
C LEU A 92 11.19 18.39 -6.17
N THR A 93 11.01 18.44 -4.85
CA THR A 93 10.28 19.50 -4.13
C THR A 93 11.30 20.27 -3.30
N GLY A 94 11.30 21.60 -3.36
CA GLY A 94 12.34 22.51 -2.85
C GLY A 94 12.63 22.50 -1.33
N GLN A 95 12.49 21.37 -0.64
CA GLN A 95 13.10 21.13 0.65
C GLN A 95 14.60 20.91 0.45
N GLN A 96 15.39 21.91 0.82
CA GLN A 96 16.83 21.74 1.01
C GLN A 96 17.04 20.77 2.18
N GLY A 97 17.19 19.51 1.84
CA GLY A 97 17.49 18.41 2.73
C GLY A 97 17.57 17.16 1.89
N GLY A 98 18.77 16.63 1.69
CA GLY A 98 18.95 15.37 0.99
C GLY A 98 18.00 14.32 1.56
N LEU A 99 17.32 13.57 0.68
CA LEU A 99 16.54 12.42 1.11
C LEU A 99 17.43 11.52 2.00
N PRO A 100 16.96 11.09 3.19
CA PRO A 100 17.75 10.25 4.08
C PRO A 100 18.28 9.03 3.32
N GLN A 101 19.53 8.67 3.56
CA GLN A 101 20.26 7.57 2.91
C GLN A 101 19.41 6.28 2.81
N SER A 102 18.56 6.03 3.82
CA SER A 102 17.61 4.92 3.88
C SER A 102 16.60 4.88 2.72
N THR A 103 16.11 6.03 2.22
CA THR A 103 15.17 6.06 1.08
C THR A 103 15.84 5.78 -0.26
N LYS A 104 17.12 6.15 -0.42
CA LYS A 104 17.93 5.79 -1.61
C LYS A 104 18.24 4.29 -1.63
N GLU A 105 18.56 3.71 -0.47
CA GLU A 105 18.80 2.27 -0.31
C GLU A 105 17.54 1.44 -0.55
N THR A 106 16.38 1.92 -0.08
CA THR A 106 15.09 1.22 -0.24
C THR A 106 14.69 1.13 -1.71
N GLY A 107 14.79 2.22 -2.48
CA GLY A 107 14.47 2.22 -3.92
C GLY A 107 15.37 1.30 -4.75
N ASN A 108 16.68 1.30 -4.47
CA ASN A 108 17.64 0.44 -5.15
C ASN A 108 17.46 -1.04 -4.77
N SER A 109 17.09 -1.33 -3.50
CA SER A 109 16.74 -2.68 -3.03
C SER A 109 15.49 -3.23 -3.72
N HIS A 110 14.43 -2.43 -3.88
CA HIS A 110 13.21 -2.84 -4.59
C HIS A 110 13.47 -3.16 -6.07
N TYR A 111 14.26 -2.33 -6.76
CA TYR A 111 14.65 -2.58 -8.15
C TYR A 111 15.49 -3.86 -8.29
N LYS A 112 16.54 -4.04 -7.46
CA LYS A 112 17.36 -5.26 -7.46
C LYS A 112 16.53 -6.52 -7.19
N ARG A 113 15.60 -6.47 -6.24
CA ARG A 113 14.66 -7.59 -5.96
C ARG A 113 13.77 -7.90 -7.16
N ARG A 114 13.25 -6.89 -7.86
CA ARG A 114 12.41 -7.08 -9.05
C ARG A 114 13.21 -7.68 -10.21
N MET A 115 14.43 -7.16 -10.46
CA MET A 115 15.33 -7.71 -11.48
C MET A 115 15.71 -9.16 -11.20
N ASN A 116 16.01 -9.50 -9.95
CA ASN A 116 16.29 -10.88 -9.54
C ASN A 116 15.09 -11.81 -9.81
N ARG A 117 13.85 -11.34 -9.56
CA ARG A 117 12.63 -12.10 -9.87
C ARG A 117 12.44 -12.29 -11.38
N THR A 118 12.66 -11.25 -12.18
CA THR A 118 12.60 -11.37 -13.66
C THR A 118 13.64 -12.35 -14.18
N GLN A 119 14.86 -12.31 -13.64
CA GLN A 119 15.94 -13.23 -14.03
C GLN A 119 15.65 -14.68 -13.60
N GLN A 120 15.05 -14.88 -12.42
CA GLN A 120 14.59 -16.20 -11.99
C GLN A 120 13.45 -16.73 -12.86
N ARG A 121 12.52 -15.86 -13.29
CA ARG A 121 11.44 -16.23 -14.20
C ARG A 121 11.96 -16.63 -15.57
N LEU A 122 12.87 -15.85 -16.16
CA LEU A 122 13.53 -16.20 -17.42
C LEU A 122 14.32 -17.50 -17.32
N LYS A 123 14.99 -17.76 -16.19
CA LYS A 123 15.66 -19.05 -15.93
C LYS A 123 14.68 -20.21 -15.81
N ALA A 124 13.52 -20.00 -15.19
CA ALA A 124 12.48 -21.02 -15.06
C ALA A 124 11.80 -21.31 -16.41
N GLU A 125 11.53 -20.28 -17.22
CA GLU A 125 11.01 -20.41 -18.58
C GLU A 125 12.01 -21.13 -19.50
N ALA A 126 13.31 -20.86 -19.38
CA ALA A 126 14.36 -21.58 -20.11
C ALA A 126 14.52 -23.05 -19.65
N ALA A 127 14.37 -23.33 -18.35
CA ALA A 127 14.41 -24.70 -17.83
C ALA A 127 13.20 -25.52 -18.30
N ALA A 128 12.00 -24.93 -18.29
CA ALA A 128 10.78 -25.58 -18.78
C ALA A 128 10.84 -25.86 -20.30
N ALA A 129 11.51 -25.00 -21.07
CA ALA A 129 11.73 -25.23 -22.51
C ALA A 129 12.76 -26.33 -22.80
N ALA A 130 13.62 -26.69 -21.83
CA ALA A 130 14.60 -27.77 -21.97
C ALA A 130 14.02 -29.15 -21.60
N GLU A 131 12.86 -29.21 -20.93
CA GLU A 131 12.21 -30.45 -20.51
C GLU A 131 11.24 -31.04 -21.56
N THR A 132 11.10 -30.42 -22.75
CA THR A 132 10.15 -30.85 -23.79
C THR A 132 10.75 -31.61 -24.97
N ASP A 133 12.05 -31.94 -24.98
CA ASP A 133 12.69 -32.69 -26.06
C ASP A 133 13.22 -34.03 -25.53
N ASP A 134 12.34 -35.03 -25.44
CA ASP A 134 12.69 -36.43 -25.18
C ASP A 134 12.18 -37.27 -26.37
N ASP A 135 13.05 -37.50 -27.35
CA ASP A 135 12.88 -38.53 -28.38
C ASP A 135 14.04 -39.54 -28.26
N PRO A 136 13.79 -40.81 -27.90
CA PRO A 136 14.85 -41.75 -27.61
C PRO A 136 15.05 -42.70 -28.78
N THR A 137 15.85 -42.35 -29.79
CA THR A 137 16.53 -43.38 -30.61
C THR A 137 17.75 -42.82 -31.34
N THR A 138 18.96 -42.98 -30.80
CA THR A 138 20.13 -43.23 -31.67
C THR A 138 21.23 -43.99 -30.92
N SER A 139 21.67 -45.09 -31.53
CA SER A 139 22.74 -45.98 -31.09
C SER A 139 24.08 -45.27 -30.95
N TYR A 140 24.72 -45.42 -29.80
CA TYR A 140 26.11 -45.00 -29.59
C TYR A 140 27.08 -45.87 -30.39
N VAL A 141 27.79 -45.23 -31.32
CA VAL A 141 29.06 -45.74 -31.86
C VAL A 141 30.17 -45.13 -30.99
N SER A 142 31.04 -45.99 -30.50
CA SER A 142 32.22 -45.65 -29.70
C SER A 142 33.23 -44.88 -30.55
N ASP A 143 33.62 -43.68 -30.10
CA ASP A 143 34.89 -43.09 -30.51
C ASP A 143 35.64 -42.52 -29.30
N ASN A 144 36.87 -42.99 -29.17
CA ASN A 144 37.87 -42.65 -28.17
C ASN A 144 38.17 -41.14 -28.18
N PHE A 145 37.98 -40.47 -27.05
CA PHE A 145 38.68 -39.22 -26.75
C PHE A 145 39.36 -39.32 -25.38
N CYS A 146 40.69 -39.31 -25.39
CA CYS A 146 41.53 -39.23 -24.21
C CYS A 146 41.46 -37.80 -23.66
N CYS A 147 40.78 -37.60 -22.53
CA CYS A 147 40.92 -36.40 -21.71
C CYS A 147 41.63 -36.77 -20.42
N THR A 148 42.80 -36.15 -20.21
CA THR A 148 43.58 -36.17 -18.97
C THR A 148 42.69 -35.80 -17.78
N GLY A 149 42.39 -36.80 -16.94
CA GLY A 149 41.61 -36.62 -15.72
C GLY A 149 42.34 -35.71 -14.74
N THR A 150 41.73 -34.57 -14.44
CA THR A 150 41.92 -33.93 -13.14
C THR A 150 41.02 -34.68 -12.17
N GLN A 151 41.63 -35.32 -11.18
CA GLN A 151 40.92 -35.99 -10.11
C GLN A 151 40.18 -34.94 -9.26
N THR A 152 38.88 -34.75 -9.49
CA THR A 152 37.99 -34.18 -8.50
C THR A 152 37.53 -35.31 -7.59
N GLU A 153 38.03 -35.35 -6.34
CA GLU A 153 37.49 -36.22 -5.29
C GLU A 153 36.09 -35.74 -4.89
N LEU A 154 35.09 -35.99 -5.74
CA LEU A 154 33.67 -35.95 -5.37
C LEU A 154 33.19 -37.39 -5.30
N THR A 155 33.18 -37.96 -4.11
CA THR A 155 32.69 -39.33 -3.88
C THR A 155 31.18 -39.41 -4.10
N GLY A 156 30.66 -40.58 -4.50
CA GLY A 156 29.21 -40.80 -4.68
C GLY A 156 28.41 -40.44 -3.42
N ASP A 157 28.96 -40.73 -2.25
CA ASP A 157 28.39 -40.39 -0.95
C ASP A 157 28.23 -38.86 -0.76
N ALA A 158 29.17 -38.06 -1.28
CA ALA A 158 29.07 -36.60 -1.23
C ALA A 158 27.97 -36.07 -2.16
N ILE A 159 27.75 -36.72 -3.30
CA ILE A 159 26.66 -36.39 -4.25
C ILE A 159 25.31 -36.74 -3.62
N GLU A 160 25.18 -37.91 -2.99
CA GLU A 160 23.94 -38.36 -2.35
C GLU A 160 23.60 -37.51 -1.10
N ALA A 161 24.60 -37.14 -0.31
CA ALA A 161 24.42 -36.19 0.79
C ALA A 161 23.96 -34.81 0.30
N MET A 162 24.52 -34.31 -0.81
CA MET A 162 24.08 -33.06 -1.44
C MET A 162 22.67 -33.16 -2.00
N ALA A 163 22.30 -34.25 -2.66
CA ALA A 163 20.96 -34.49 -3.18
C ALA A 163 19.92 -34.51 -2.05
N THR A 164 20.23 -35.21 -0.96
CA THR A 164 19.39 -35.27 0.24
C THR A 164 19.22 -33.88 0.87
N LYS A 165 20.30 -33.09 0.94
CA LYS A 165 20.24 -31.72 1.47
C LYS A 165 19.42 -30.79 0.57
N LEU A 166 19.54 -30.90 -0.75
CA LEU A 166 18.71 -30.14 -1.70
C LEU A 166 17.22 -30.48 -1.57
N GLN A 167 16.89 -31.76 -1.36
CA GLN A 167 15.52 -32.19 -1.18
C GLN A 167 14.91 -31.70 0.16
N SER A 168 15.70 -31.73 1.24
CA SER A 168 15.33 -31.13 2.52
C SER A 168 15.08 -29.62 2.39
N LEU A 169 15.99 -28.88 1.76
CA LEU A 169 15.86 -27.43 1.55
C LEU A 169 14.65 -27.07 0.66
N ARG A 170 14.36 -27.88 -0.37
CA ARG A 170 13.15 -27.68 -1.20
C ARG A 170 11.88 -27.84 -0.38
N THR A 171 11.82 -28.86 0.47
CA THR A 171 10.66 -29.12 1.34
C THR A 171 10.46 -27.98 2.34
N GLU A 172 11.53 -27.50 2.97
CA GLU A 172 11.50 -26.35 3.86
C GLU A 172 11.06 -25.07 3.14
N ASN A 173 11.52 -24.84 1.91
CA ASN A 173 11.14 -23.66 1.14
C ASN A 173 9.64 -23.67 0.77
N ILE A 174 9.10 -24.85 0.43
CA ILE A 174 7.66 -25.02 0.19
C ILE A 174 6.86 -24.72 1.47
N GLN A 175 7.30 -25.27 2.62
CA GLN A 175 6.65 -25.03 3.90
C GLN A 175 6.67 -23.54 4.28
N LEU A 176 7.84 -22.90 4.23
CA LEU A 176 7.99 -21.48 4.53
C LEU A 176 7.15 -20.61 3.57
N SER A 177 7.08 -20.97 2.29
CA SER A 177 6.25 -20.26 1.32
C SER A 177 4.77 -20.37 1.67
N SER A 178 4.31 -21.53 2.12
CA SER A 178 2.95 -21.75 2.62
C SER A 178 2.66 -20.92 3.88
N ASP A 179 3.58 -20.91 4.85
CA ASP A 179 3.42 -20.17 6.10
C ASP A 179 3.37 -18.65 5.86
N VAL A 180 4.24 -18.15 4.98
CA VAL A 180 4.23 -16.73 4.56
C VAL A 180 2.93 -16.38 3.86
N ALA A 181 2.41 -17.25 2.99
CA ALA A 181 1.13 -17.03 2.33
C ALA A 181 -0.01 -16.95 3.36
N HIS A 182 -0.08 -17.90 4.30
CA HIS A 182 -1.11 -17.93 5.34
C HIS A 182 -1.12 -16.66 6.18
N VAL A 183 0.05 -16.21 6.66
CA VAL A 183 0.19 -14.96 7.43
C VAL A 183 -0.24 -13.75 6.59
N SER A 184 0.17 -13.70 5.32
CA SER A 184 -0.19 -12.62 4.39
C SER A 184 -1.69 -12.53 4.09
N THR A 185 -2.43 -13.64 4.22
CA THR A 185 -3.87 -13.74 3.93
C THR A 185 -4.76 -13.67 5.17
N SER A 186 -4.20 -13.50 6.36
CA SER A 186 -4.93 -13.62 7.64
C SER A 186 -6.16 -12.70 7.78
N TYR A 187 -6.16 -11.58 7.05
CA TYR A 187 -7.24 -10.58 6.99
C TYR A 187 -7.92 -10.49 5.62
N ASP A 188 -7.66 -11.43 4.71
CA ASP A 188 -8.33 -11.50 3.42
C ASP A 188 -9.78 -11.92 3.61
N GLN A 189 -10.63 -11.60 2.64
CA GLN A 189 -12.04 -11.98 2.66
C GLN A 189 -12.24 -13.50 2.84
N SER A 190 -11.42 -14.31 2.16
CA SER A 190 -11.43 -15.77 2.28
C SER A 190 -11.15 -16.27 3.69
N ALA A 191 -10.39 -15.51 4.49
CA ALA A 191 -10.04 -15.88 5.85
C ALA A 191 -11.19 -15.73 6.86
N PHE A 192 -12.34 -15.20 6.44
CA PHE A 192 -13.54 -15.00 7.26
C PHE A 192 -14.77 -15.77 6.77
N VAL A 193 -14.71 -16.43 5.60
CA VAL A 193 -15.80 -17.24 5.07
C VAL A 193 -16.18 -18.31 6.09
N ASP A 194 -17.46 -18.37 6.45
CA ASP A 194 -18.07 -19.29 7.41
C ASP A 194 -17.40 -19.33 8.80
N LYS A 195 -16.74 -18.22 9.19
CA LYS A 195 -16.06 -18.08 10.49
C LYS A 195 -16.72 -16.98 11.32
N ASP A 196 -17.98 -17.20 11.70
CA ASP A 196 -18.79 -16.21 12.41
C ASP A 196 -18.18 -15.77 13.74
N GLU A 197 -17.59 -16.69 14.52
CA GLU A 197 -16.88 -16.33 15.77
C GLU A 197 -15.72 -15.35 15.52
N LYS A 198 -14.97 -15.57 14.44
CA LYS A 198 -13.86 -14.71 14.05
C LYS A 198 -14.37 -13.34 13.60
N VAL A 199 -15.47 -13.30 12.84
CA VAL A 199 -16.11 -12.05 12.40
C VAL A 199 -16.62 -11.27 13.61
N LEU A 200 -17.33 -11.92 14.53
CA LEU A 200 -17.83 -11.30 15.75
C LEU A 200 -16.71 -10.71 16.60
N PHE A 201 -15.61 -11.47 16.77
CA PHE A 201 -14.45 -10.99 17.50
C PHE A 201 -13.87 -9.71 16.89
N PHE A 202 -13.54 -9.74 15.59
CA PHE A 202 -12.82 -8.63 14.96
C PHE A 202 -13.69 -7.44 14.57
N THR A 203 -14.97 -7.63 14.28
CA THR A 203 -15.86 -6.57 13.76
C THR A 203 -17.01 -6.21 14.69
N GLY A 204 -17.40 -7.11 15.59
CA GLY A 204 -18.66 -7.00 16.34
C GLY A 204 -19.91 -7.35 15.53
N LEU A 205 -19.79 -7.67 14.24
CA LEU A 205 -20.90 -8.13 13.41
C LEU A 205 -21.19 -9.61 13.71
N PRO A 206 -22.47 -10.03 13.70
CA PRO A 206 -22.85 -11.36 14.19
C PRO A 206 -22.37 -12.50 13.28
N THR A 207 -22.31 -12.27 11.96
CA THR A 207 -21.96 -13.32 10.98
C THR A 207 -21.18 -12.74 9.80
N TYR A 208 -20.48 -13.62 9.08
CA TYR A 208 -19.80 -13.29 7.82
C TYR A 208 -20.76 -12.74 6.77
N GLN A 209 -22.01 -13.22 6.74
CA GLN A 209 -23.03 -12.73 5.81
C GLN A 209 -23.36 -11.25 6.04
N ILE A 210 -23.48 -10.83 7.31
CA ILE A 210 -23.70 -9.41 7.63
C ILE A 210 -22.47 -8.57 7.27
N LEU A 211 -21.26 -9.07 7.51
CA LEU A 211 -20.04 -8.40 7.07
C LEU A 211 -19.99 -8.25 5.54
N LEU A 212 -20.40 -9.28 4.80
CA LEU A 212 -20.43 -9.24 3.34
C LEU A 212 -21.47 -8.26 2.80
N VAL A 213 -22.67 -8.21 3.39
CA VAL A 213 -23.70 -7.22 3.04
C VAL A 213 -23.19 -5.81 3.29
N LEU A 214 -22.59 -5.56 4.46
CA LEU A 214 -21.99 -4.26 4.78
C LEU A 214 -20.87 -3.90 3.80
N PHE A 215 -20.00 -4.85 3.48
CA PHE A 215 -18.93 -4.65 2.51
C PHE A 215 -19.48 -4.32 1.12
N THR A 216 -20.46 -5.08 0.61
CA THR A 216 -21.08 -4.82 -0.69
C THR A 216 -21.76 -3.46 -0.73
N PHE A 217 -22.38 -3.03 0.38
CA PHE A 217 -23.00 -1.72 0.50
C PHE A 217 -21.98 -0.57 0.46
N LEU A 218 -20.85 -0.69 1.16
CA LEU A 218 -19.85 0.38 1.28
C LEU A 218 -18.81 0.36 0.15
N SER A 219 -18.49 -0.81 -0.41
CA SER A 219 -17.39 -1.01 -1.37
C SER A 219 -17.41 -0.06 -2.57
N PRO A 220 -18.56 0.26 -3.21
CA PRO A 220 -18.60 1.22 -4.31
C PRO A 220 -18.05 2.61 -3.94
N HIS A 221 -18.20 3.01 -2.67
CA HIS A 221 -17.82 4.32 -2.16
C HIS A 221 -16.43 4.35 -1.51
N LEU A 222 -15.82 3.17 -1.25
CA LEU A 222 -14.49 3.09 -0.64
C LEU A 222 -13.38 3.51 -1.63
N PRO A 223 -12.31 4.17 -1.14
CA PRO A 223 -11.20 4.60 -1.99
C PRO A 223 -10.44 3.41 -2.57
N VAL A 224 -10.07 3.51 -3.85
CA VAL A 224 -9.16 2.55 -4.48
C VAL A 224 -7.72 2.88 -4.07
N ARG A 225 -7.03 1.92 -3.45
CA ARG A 225 -5.65 2.08 -2.99
C ARG A 225 -4.78 0.95 -3.51
N LYS A 226 -3.52 1.27 -3.85
CA LYS A 226 -2.52 0.28 -4.26
C LYS A 226 -1.97 -0.53 -3.09
N SER A 227 -1.99 0.05 -1.89
CA SER A 227 -1.40 -0.56 -0.70
C SER A 227 -2.32 -1.55 0.00
N LEU A 228 -3.64 -1.40 -0.15
CA LEU A 228 -4.62 -2.19 0.59
C LEU A 228 -5.95 -2.25 -0.16
N ASP A 229 -6.50 -3.45 -0.35
CA ASP A 229 -7.80 -3.63 -1.00
C ASP A 229 -8.95 -3.11 -0.12
N LYS A 230 -10.13 -2.97 -0.72
CA LYS A 230 -11.30 -2.38 -0.06
C LYS A 230 -11.80 -3.21 1.12
N PHE A 231 -11.72 -4.54 1.05
CA PHE A 231 -12.16 -5.42 2.14
C PHE A 231 -11.27 -5.23 3.36
N LYS A 232 -9.94 -5.25 3.15
CA LYS A 232 -8.97 -4.98 4.21
C LYS A 232 -9.08 -3.57 4.78
N GLN A 233 -9.40 -2.56 3.96
CA GLN A 233 -9.67 -1.20 4.46
C GLN A 233 -10.86 -1.16 5.43
N LEU A 234 -11.95 -1.85 5.08
CA LEU A 234 -13.12 -2.00 5.97
C LEU A 234 -12.74 -2.77 7.23
N MET A 235 -12.06 -3.90 7.09
CA MET A 235 -11.65 -4.77 8.19
C MET A 235 -10.76 -4.04 9.21
N LEU A 236 -9.76 -3.30 8.73
CA LEU A 236 -8.89 -2.45 9.54
C LEU A 236 -9.70 -1.45 10.38
N THR A 237 -10.69 -0.82 9.76
CA THR A 237 -11.53 0.19 10.42
C THR A 237 -12.48 -0.44 11.44
N LEU A 238 -13.14 -1.55 11.10
CA LEU A 238 -14.02 -2.27 12.03
C LEU A 238 -13.25 -2.81 13.23
N MET A 239 -12.02 -3.31 13.04
CA MET A 239 -11.15 -3.71 14.15
C MET A 239 -10.80 -2.54 15.07
N ARG A 240 -10.50 -1.36 14.51
CA ARG A 240 -10.26 -0.15 15.30
C ARG A 240 -11.47 0.22 16.14
N LEU A 241 -12.67 0.21 15.55
CA LEU A 241 -13.91 0.58 16.23
C LEU A 241 -14.32 -0.45 17.29
N ARG A 242 -14.18 -1.75 17.00
CA ARG A 242 -14.61 -2.83 17.89
C ARG A 242 -13.65 -3.07 19.05
N LEU A 243 -12.35 -3.15 18.76
CA LEU A 243 -11.33 -3.59 19.72
C LEU A 243 -10.54 -2.42 20.31
N ASN A 244 -10.74 -1.20 19.82
CA ASN A 244 -9.93 -0.03 20.17
C ASN A 244 -8.40 -0.26 20.00
N VAL A 245 -8.00 -1.15 19.09
CA VAL A 245 -6.59 -1.49 18.85
C VAL A 245 -5.84 -0.30 18.27
N SER A 246 -4.60 -0.06 18.72
CA SER A 246 -3.81 1.12 18.31
C SER A 246 -3.59 1.17 16.80
N THR A 247 -3.53 2.38 16.22
CA THR A 247 -3.19 2.57 14.81
C THR A 247 -1.80 2.01 14.48
N THR A 248 -0.88 2.02 15.45
CA THR A 248 0.43 1.37 15.35
C THR A 248 0.30 -0.13 15.16
N PHE A 249 -0.51 -0.81 15.97
CA PHE A 249 -0.78 -2.23 15.82
C PHE A 249 -1.39 -2.54 14.45
N LEU A 250 -2.40 -1.78 14.03
CA LEU A 250 -3.04 -1.95 12.73
C LEU A 250 -2.06 -1.73 11.56
N SER A 251 -1.10 -0.82 11.72
CA SER A 251 -0.07 -0.58 10.71
C SER A 251 0.81 -1.81 10.48
N TYR A 252 1.20 -2.51 11.56
CA TYR A 252 1.94 -3.75 11.47
C TYR A 252 1.07 -4.89 10.94
N ALA A 253 -0.15 -5.05 11.45
CA ALA A 253 -1.07 -6.13 11.07
C ALA A 253 -1.42 -6.10 9.57
N PHE A 254 -1.63 -4.92 9.00
CA PHE A 254 -1.97 -4.75 7.58
C PHE A 254 -0.78 -4.37 6.70
N ASN A 255 0.44 -4.35 7.25
CA ASN A 255 1.68 -4.00 6.55
C ASN A 255 1.59 -2.68 5.76
N VAL A 256 1.08 -1.64 6.42
CA VAL A 256 0.97 -0.28 5.88
C VAL A 256 1.63 0.71 6.85
N SER A 257 1.99 1.90 6.39
CA SER A 257 2.50 2.92 7.32
C SER A 257 1.42 3.38 8.31
N ILE A 258 1.80 3.81 9.52
CA ILE A 258 0.88 4.35 10.54
C ILE A 258 0.02 5.48 9.96
N ALA A 259 0.63 6.37 9.20
CA ALA A 259 -0.06 7.46 8.51
C ALA A 259 -1.09 6.97 7.49
N THR A 260 -0.85 5.82 6.86
CA THR A 260 -1.80 5.20 5.91
C THR A 260 -2.95 4.53 6.66
N ALA A 261 -2.67 3.76 7.71
CA ALA A 261 -3.71 3.17 8.57
C ALA A 261 -4.63 4.26 9.15
N SER A 262 -4.06 5.35 9.66
CA SER A 262 -4.83 6.50 10.18
C SER A 262 -5.79 7.07 9.14
N ARG A 263 -5.28 7.37 7.93
CA ARG A 263 -6.10 7.87 6.82
C ARG A 263 -7.17 6.88 6.38
N ILE A 264 -6.89 5.58 6.37
CA ILE A 264 -7.88 4.56 6.04
C ILE A 264 -9.03 4.59 7.05
N VAL A 265 -8.74 4.64 8.36
CA VAL A 265 -9.77 4.71 9.39
C VAL A 265 -10.66 5.93 9.19
N THR A 266 -10.07 7.12 9.00
CA THR A 266 -10.84 8.35 8.78
C THR A 266 -11.71 8.26 7.53
N ASP A 267 -11.13 7.90 6.38
CA ASP A 267 -11.86 7.85 5.12
C ASP A 267 -13.01 6.82 5.14
N VAL A 268 -12.79 5.66 5.76
CA VAL A 268 -13.84 4.63 5.87
C VAL A 268 -14.94 5.08 6.82
N ILE A 269 -14.62 5.76 7.93
CA ILE A 269 -15.62 6.36 8.83
C ILE A 269 -16.46 7.40 8.10
N ASP A 270 -15.84 8.27 7.30
CA ASP A 270 -16.56 9.28 6.52
C ASP A 270 -17.51 8.63 5.50
N VAL A 271 -17.06 7.58 4.82
CA VAL A 271 -17.91 6.79 3.90
C VAL A 271 -19.06 6.12 4.66
N MET A 272 -18.79 5.48 5.81
CA MET A 272 -19.82 4.87 6.64
C MET A 272 -20.85 5.91 7.10
N PHE A 273 -20.42 7.09 7.54
CA PHE A 273 -21.31 8.17 7.94
C PHE A 273 -22.23 8.58 6.80
N ILE A 274 -21.70 8.85 5.61
CA ILE A 274 -22.49 9.28 4.45
C ILE A 274 -23.47 8.19 4.02
N CYS A 275 -23.00 6.95 3.89
CA CYS A 275 -23.80 5.84 3.37
C CYS A 275 -24.85 5.35 4.38
N MET A 276 -24.55 5.37 5.68
CA MET A 276 -25.42 4.81 6.72
C MET A 276 -26.33 5.85 7.36
N LYS A 277 -26.07 7.15 7.21
CA LYS A 277 -26.96 8.23 7.70
C LYS A 277 -28.43 8.04 7.29
N PRO A 278 -28.78 7.63 6.05
CA PRO A 278 -30.17 7.39 5.66
C PRO A 278 -30.85 6.24 6.42
N LEU A 279 -30.09 5.34 7.06
CA LEU A 279 -30.63 4.23 7.84
C LEU A 279 -31.14 4.70 9.21
N ILE A 280 -30.72 5.88 9.68
CA ILE A 280 -31.18 6.47 10.94
C ILE A 280 -32.39 7.35 10.63
N ILE A 281 -33.58 6.78 10.72
CA ILE A 281 -34.83 7.45 10.41
C ILE A 281 -35.47 7.96 11.69
N TRP A 282 -35.70 9.27 11.78
CA TRP A 282 -36.53 9.83 12.82
C TRP A 282 -38.01 9.78 12.39
N PRO A 283 -38.89 9.07 13.13
CA PRO A 283 -40.30 8.94 12.78
C PRO A 283 -41.04 10.27 12.86
N TYR A 284 -42.07 10.43 12.01
CA TYR A 284 -42.94 11.60 12.05
C TYR A 284 -43.77 11.63 13.34
N ARG A 285 -44.29 12.82 13.68
CA ARG A 285 -45.00 13.02 14.96
C ARG A 285 -46.25 12.16 15.09
N ASP A 286 -46.99 11.93 14.01
CA ASP A 286 -48.18 11.10 14.02
C ASP A 286 -47.82 9.61 14.20
N GLN A 287 -46.72 9.15 13.57
CA GLN A 287 -46.19 7.80 13.73
C GLN A 287 -45.76 7.57 15.17
N LEU A 288 -44.99 8.49 15.76
CA LEU A 288 -44.59 8.45 17.17
C LEU A 288 -45.80 8.31 18.11
N GLN A 289 -46.88 9.07 17.85
CA GLN A 289 -48.09 9.01 18.67
C GLN A 289 -48.85 7.69 18.51
N LYS A 290 -48.93 7.17 17.28
CA LYS A 290 -49.59 5.90 16.96
C LYS A 290 -48.87 4.72 17.62
N THR A 291 -47.55 4.66 17.53
CA THR A 291 -46.72 3.56 18.04
C THR A 291 -46.25 3.73 19.48
N MET A 292 -46.62 4.83 20.16
CA MET A 292 -46.20 5.10 21.54
C MET A 292 -46.57 3.96 22.49
N PRO A 293 -45.61 3.40 23.25
CA PRO A 293 -45.92 2.38 24.23
C PRO A 293 -46.90 2.89 25.29
N MET A 294 -47.80 2.01 25.73
CA MET A 294 -48.88 2.39 26.64
C MET A 294 -48.37 2.94 27.98
N GLN A 295 -47.22 2.47 28.46
CA GLN A 295 -46.60 2.99 29.68
C GLN A 295 -46.22 4.47 29.55
N PHE A 296 -45.62 4.87 28.42
CA PHE A 296 -45.31 6.28 28.16
C PHE A 296 -46.59 7.10 27.98
N ARG A 297 -47.58 6.56 27.26
CA ARG A 297 -48.86 7.26 27.05
C ARG A 297 -49.62 7.49 28.35
N LYS A 298 -49.58 6.54 29.29
CA LYS A 298 -50.24 6.66 30.60
C LYS A 298 -49.65 7.77 31.47
N HIS A 299 -48.32 7.89 31.50
CA HIS A 299 -47.63 8.84 32.38
C HIS A 299 -47.40 10.22 31.74
N PHE A 300 -47.17 10.27 30.43
CA PHE A 300 -46.76 11.49 29.72
C PHE A 300 -47.72 11.91 28.59
N GLY A 301 -48.82 11.18 28.41
CA GLY A 301 -49.77 11.41 27.32
C GLY A 301 -49.14 11.19 25.93
N LYS A 302 -49.77 11.72 24.88
CA LYS A 302 -49.26 11.67 23.49
C LYS A 302 -48.21 12.75 23.18
N LYS A 303 -47.65 13.39 24.22
CA LYS A 303 -46.75 14.54 24.08
C LYS A 303 -45.28 14.13 24.05
N CYS A 304 -44.92 13.00 24.64
CA CYS A 304 -43.55 12.48 24.62
C CYS A 304 -43.12 12.18 23.17
N ALA A 305 -42.02 12.76 22.72
CA ALA A 305 -41.49 12.58 21.36
C ALA A 305 -40.05 12.05 21.36
N VAL A 306 -39.28 12.42 22.37
CA VAL A 306 -37.89 12.03 22.55
C VAL A 306 -37.63 11.88 24.05
N ILE A 307 -36.88 10.85 24.39
CA ILE A 307 -36.24 10.67 25.70
C ILE A 307 -34.80 11.11 25.50
N ILE A 308 -34.40 12.14 26.24
CA ILE A 308 -33.06 12.70 26.15
C ILE A 308 -32.24 12.08 27.28
N ASP A 309 -31.05 11.61 26.92
CA ASP A 309 -30.03 11.21 27.88
C ASP A 309 -28.68 11.81 27.49
N CYS A 310 -27.80 11.93 28.47
CA CYS A 310 -26.44 12.40 28.29
C CYS A 310 -25.49 11.44 28.99
N PHE A 311 -24.52 10.91 28.25
CA PHE A 311 -23.41 10.17 28.84
C PHE A 311 -22.09 10.90 28.61
N GLU A 312 -21.13 10.62 29.49
CA GLU A 312 -19.80 11.21 29.46
C GLU A 312 -18.77 10.10 29.33
N ASP A 313 -17.96 10.16 28.27
CA ASP A 313 -16.83 9.25 28.08
C ASP A 313 -15.52 9.96 28.44
N PHE A 314 -14.67 9.24 29.18
CA PHE A 314 -13.33 9.71 29.50
C PHE A 314 -12.48 9.87 28.23
N ILE A 315 -11.74 10.96 28.17
CA ILE A 315 -10.76 11.22 27.11
C ILE A 315 -9.38 11.49 27.70
N GLU A 316 -8.35 11.28 26.89
CA GLU A 316 -7.01 11.73 27.22
C GLU A 316 -6.99 13.26 27.38
N ARG A 317 -6.19 13.75 28.33
CA ARG A 317 -6.06 15.17 28.62
C ARG A 317 -5.61 15.93 27.36
N PRO A 318 -6.43 16.86 26.82
CA PRO A 318 -6.05 17.61 25.64
C PRO A 318 -4.78 18.45 25.88
N SER A 319 -3.90 18.51 24.89
CA SER A 319 -2.71 19.37 24.93
C SER A 319 -3.07 20.86 24.83
N ASN A 320 -4.10 21.18 24.03
CA ASN A 320 -4.65 22.53 23.91
C ASN A 320 -5.38 22.92 25.21
N LEU A 321 -5.01 24.07 25.79
CA LEU A 321 -5.55 24.54 27.06
C LEU A 321 -7.04 24.88 27.00
N ILE A 322 -7.52 25.42 25.86
CA ILE A 322 -8.93 25.75 25.66
C ILE A 322 -9.75 24.46 25.63
N ALA A 323 -9.36 23.52 24.76
CA ALA A 323 -10.03 22.22 24.67
C ALA A 323 -10.00 21.46 26.01
N ARG A 324 -8.91 21.58 26.78
CA ARG A 324 -8.80 20.98 28.11
C ARG A 324 -9.78 21.60 29.12
N ALA A 325 -9.99 22.90 29.07
CA ALA A 325 -10.96 23.57 29.95
C ALA A 325 -12.40 23.20 29.54
N GLU A 326 -12.70 23.20 28.23
CA GLU A 326 -14.03 22.88 27.69
C GLU A 326 -14.46 21.42 27.94
N THR A 327 -13.50 20.49 27.89
CA THR A 327 -13.77 19.06 28.13
C THR A 327 -13.69 18.67 29.59
N TRP A 328 -13.41 19.60 30.52
CA TRP A 328 -13.34 19.26 31.94
C TRP A 328 -14.74 18.98 32.51
N SER A 329 -14.96 17.76 33.01
CA SER A 329 -16.16 17.42 33.77
C SER A 329 -15.90 17.59 35.25
N SER A 330 -16.56 18.59 35.85
CA SER A 330 -16.57 18.78 37.31
C SER A 330 -17.19 17.60 38.04
N TYR A 331 -18.10 16.87 37.39
CA TYR A 331 -18.76 15.70 37.97
C TYR A 331 -17.84 14.48 38.02
N LYS A 332 -17.09 14.22 36.94
CA LYS A 332 -16.17 13.07 36.84
C LYS A 332 -14.75 13.39 37.32
N HIS A 333 -14.46 14.65 37.61
CA HIS A 333 -13.11 15.16 37.92
C HIS A 333 -12.06 14.75 36.88
N HIS A 334 -12.46 14.73 35.60
CA HIS A 334 -11.61 14.33 34.48
C HIS A 334 -12.01 15.03 33.18
N ASN A 335 -11.14 14.97 32.17
CA ASN A 335 -11.51 15.38 30.82
C ASN A 335 -12.43 14.33 30.19
N THR A 336 -13.60 14.76 29.71
CA THR A 336 -14.63 13.92 29.11
C THR A 336 -15.22 14.56 27.87
N VAL A 337 -15.72 13.75 26.94
CA VAL A 337 -16.65 14.20 25.91
C VAL A 337 -18.07 13.84 26.35
N LYS A 338 -18.99 14.79 26.16
CA LYS A 338 -20.42 14.58 26.46
C LYS A 338 -21.16 14.26 25.17
N PHE A 339 -21.94 13.19 25.21
CA PHE A 339 -22.80 12.79 24.11
C PHE A 339 -24.25 12.98 24.52
N LEU A 340 -24.97 13.80 23.77
CA LEU A 340 -26.42 13.93 23.87
C LEU A 340 -27.05 12.87 22.96
N ILE A 341 -27.84 11.97 23.55
CA ILE A 341 -28.61 10.98 22.80
C ILE A 341 -30.10 11.25 22.95
N GLY A 342 -30.82 11.10 21.84
CA GLY A 342 -32.27 11.18 21.78
C GLY A 342 -32.83 9.85 21.31
N ILE A 343 -33.63 9.21 22.15
CA ILE A 343 -34.25 7.91 21.87
C ILE A 343 -35.76 8.10 21.75
N THR A 344 -36.38 7.45 20.77
CA THR A 344 -37.84 7.50 20.66
C THR A 344 -38.48 6.69 21.78
N PRO A 345 -39.72 6.97 22.23
CA PRO A 345 -40.38 6.17 23.26
C PRO A 345 -40.48 4.67 22.96
N GLN A 346 -40.32 4.27 21.70
CA GLN A 346 -40.40 2.90 21.21
C GLN A 346 -39.09 2.12 21.33
N GLY A 347 -37.97 2.78 21.64
CA GLY A 347 -36.62 2.24 21.52
C GLY A 347 -35.91 2.71 20.26
#